data_AF-A0A356MRE9-F1
#
_entry.id   AF-A0A356MRE9-F1
#
_cell.length_a   1.000
_cell.length_b   1.000
_cell.length_c   1.000
_cell.angle_alpha   90.00
_cell.angle_beta   90.00
_cell.angle_gamma   90.00
#
_symmetry.space_group_name_H-M   'P 1'
#
loop_
_entity.id
_entity.type
_entity.pdbx_description
1 polymer ?
#
loop_
_entity_poly.entity_id
_entity_poly.type
_entity_poly.pdbx_seq_one_letter_code
_entity_poly.pdbx_strand_id
1 'polypeptide(L)'
;MHKPHYDLTYSARSSANYIQSCLVLLFLIATAFEAAAQFKISRRMQKQLDEAVEMYMDRDVIGALDAVNEVLETYPTYADAWMLMSQLHEGRSEWLAAATALNQAVICNEQLLGEWMDKLAMLEFRAGRYEAAYSLIEDAVISDSLLNSSIRFAAQAIKEPVELNLAPLQGNVNTGAPEYYPALSVTGDHMIFTRQIGGDARISGQEDFFEAKLSEDGSWNVLRALVEINTLGNEGAPTVRGDGRQLIFTACDGLDGGYGRRVGEGSCDLFCADFDVLDQRFKQEVNLTDINSEAWESQPSLSADGHWLFFVRAYRTQEGRVVQDIYQSEHQGDGSWSRPTRLPPTINTFGREENPVLHSDGRTLYFASNGHAGMGGLDLFVSRRQPDGSWSQAENLGFPINSNGDENSLQVFPDGRTALFATDRDEPGNLDLWQFELPGHALAESVALWRGEVRDADSQHPIRASVQVLDSLGNTIGIQTSSQADGA
;
A
#
# COMPACT_ATOMS: atom_id res chain seq x y z
N MET A 1 -8.85 -4.67 40.16
CA MET A 1 -9.30 -3.27 40.06
C MET A 1 -10.07 -3.15 38.75
N HIS A 2 -11.27 -2.58 38.80
CA HIS A 2 -12.29 -2.66 37.75
C HIS A 2 -11.82 -2.10 36.40
N LYS A 3 -11.94 -2.92 35.35
CA LYS A 3 -11.94 -2.50 33.94
C LYS A 3 -13.26 -1.75 33.64
N PRO A 4 -13.26 -0.67 32.87
CA PRO A 4 -14.50 -0.02 32.46
C PRO A 4 -15.20 -0.86 31.39
N HIS A 5 -16.50 -1.10 31.58
CA HIS A 5 -17.38 -1.62 30.55
C HIS A 5 -17.61 -0.53 29.49
N TYR A 6 -17.32 -0.83 28.23
CA TYR A 6 -17.72 0.00 27.10
C TYR A 6 -19.21 -0.21 26.84
N ASP A 7 -19.99 0.84 27.13
CA ASP A 7 -21.43 0.91 26.89
C ASP A 7 -21.67 1.44 25.46
N LEU A 8 -22.40 0.68 24.65
CA LEU A 8 -22.70 0.93 23.22
C LEU A 8 -23.81 1.98 23.04
N THR A 9 -23.70 3.12 23.71
CA THR A 9 -24.66 4.22 23.59
C THR A 9 -23.96 5.56 23.36
N TYR A 10 -23.25 5.68 22.24
CA TYR A 10 -22.81 6.99 21.72
C TYR A 10 -23.38 7.24 20.31
N SER A 11 -24.70 7.32 20.23
CA SER A 11 -25.46 7.68 19.02
C SER A 11 -26.55 8.69 19.36
N ALA A 12 -26.14 9.90 19.74
CA ALA A 12 -27.08 11.02 19.88
C ALA A 12 -26.44 12.42 19.82
N ARG A 13 -25.11 12.53 19.89
CA ARG A 13 -24.42 13.83 19.88
C ARG A 13 -23.56 14.13 18.64
N SER A 14 -23.27 13.15 17.77
CA SER A 14 -22.58 13.40 16.50
C SER A 14 -23.52 13.85 15.37
N SER A 15 -24.83 13.56 15.49
CA SER A 15 -25.86 13.98 14.53
C SER A 15 -26.07 15.50 14.52
N ALA A 16 -25.84 16.21 15.62
CA ALA A 16 -26.01 17.66 15.68
C ALA A 16 -24.93 18.43 14.89
N ASN A 17 -23.69 17.92 14.87
CA ASN A 17 -22.59 18.55 14.13
C ASN A 17 -22.59 18.15 12.64
N TYR A 18 -23.04 16.93 12.30
CA TYR A 18 -23.23 16.51 10.91
C TYR A 18 -24.42 17.19 10.23
N ILE A 19 -25.52 17.42 10.95
CA ILE A 19 -26.64 18.21 10.45
C ILE A 19 -26.22 19.67 10.23
N GLN A 20 -25.33 20.23 11.05
CA GLN A 20 -24.72 21.53 10.78
C GLN A 20 -23.81 21.54 9.54
N SER A 21 -23.00 20.50 9.30
CA SER A 21 -22.18 20.41 8.08
C SER A 21 -23.02 20.24 6.80
N CYS A 22 -24.12 19.47 6.85
CA CYS A 22 -25.06 19.36 5.73
C CYS A 22 -25.90 20.63 5.52
N LEU A 23 -26.23 21.36 6.60
CA LEU A 23 -26.92 22.66 6.52
C LEU A 23 -26.00 23.78 6.01
N VAL A 24 -24.69 23.72 6.28
CA VAL A 24 -23.70 24.64 5.74
C VAL A 24 -23.45 24.35 4.24
N LEU A 25 -23.55 23.09 3.80
CA LEU A 25 -23.52 22.72 2.38
C LEU A 25 -24.77 23.17 1.60
N LEU A 26 -25.95 23.12 2.25
CA LEU A 26 -27.22 23.63 1.71
C LEU A 26 -27.25 25.17 1.54
N PHE A 27 -26.39 25.91 2.25
CA PHE A 27 -26.35 27.38 2.14
C PHE A 27 -25.49 27.88 0.97
N LEU A 28 -24.58 27.06 0.44
CA LEU A 28 -23.74 27.44 -0.71
C LEU A 28 -24.41 27.19 -2.07
N ILE A 29 -25.44 26.35 -2.12
CA ILE A 29 -26.24 26.14 -3.35
C ILE A 29 -27.21 27.31 -3.61
N ALA A 30 -27.44 28.18 -2.62
CA ALA A 30 -28.52 29.19 -2.67
C ALA A 30 -28.10 30.62 -3.06
N THR A 31 -26.82 30.91 -3.33
CA THR A 31 -26.40 32.29 -3.66
C THR A 31 -25.41 32.39 -4.82
N ALA A 32 -25.76 31.84 -5.98
CA ALA A 32 -25.10 32.16 -7.25
C ALA A 32 -26.06 32.91 -8.19
N PHE A 33 -25.95 34.23 -8.13
CA PHE A 33 -26.19 35.25 -9.16
C PHE A 33 -27.51 35.35 -9.96
N GLU A 34 -28.07 36.56 -9.90
CA GLU A 34 -28.87 37.17 -10.96
C GLU A 34 -28.03 37.41 -12.24
N ALA A 35 -28.70 37.17 -13.37
CA ALA A 35 -28.49 37.77 -14.69
C ALA A 35 -27.29 37.29 -15.54
N ALA A 36 -27.46 36.13 -16.16
CA ALA A 36 -27.17 35.93 -17.58
C ALA A 36 -28.08 34.79 -18.09
N ALA A 37 -28.90 35.05 -19.12
CA ALA A 37 -29.84 34.16 -19.83
C ALA A 37 -29.91 32.68 -19.36
N GLN A 38 -30.39 32.44 -18.13
CA GLN A 38 -30.55 31.10 -17.58
C GLN A 38 -31.78 30.45 -18.18
N PHE A 39 -31.61 29.23 -18.67
CA PHE A 39 -32.70 28.29 -18.90
C PHE A 39 -33.52 28.23 -17.61
N LYS A 40 -34.77 28.71 -17.64
CA LYS A 40 -35.58 28.85 -16.42
C LYS A 40 -35.93 27.45 -15.91
N ILE A 41 -35.25 27.00 -14.85
CA ILE A 41 -35.49 25.70 -14.22
C ILE A 41 -36.98 25.57 -13.89
N SER A 42 -37.63 24.55 -14.43
CA SER A 42 -39.06 24.34 -14.18
C SER A 42 -39.26 23.65 -12.82
N ARG A 43 -40.39 23.93 -12.15
CA ARG A 43 -40.74 23.23 -10.90
C ARG A 43 -40.79 21.70 -11.06
N ARG A 44 -41.11 21.22 -12.26
CA ARG A 44 -41.11 19.79 -12.56
C ARG A 44 -39.69 19.22 -12.60
N MET A 45 -38.77 19.91 -13.26
CA MET A 45 -37.34 19.53 -13.29
C MET A 45 -36.76 19.46 -11.89
N GLN A 46 -36.99 20.50 -11.08
CA GLN A 46 -36.50 20.55 -9.70
C GLN A 46 -37.02 19.35 -8.90
N LYS A 47 -38.34 19.10 -8.95
CA LYS A 47 -38.96 18.00 -8.21
C LYS A 47 -38.37 16.63 -8.58
N GLN A 48 -38.10 16.38 -9.86
CA GLN A 48 -37.53 15.09 -10.28
C GLN A 48 -36.09 14.91 -9.77
N LEU A 49 -35.31 16.00 -9.68
CA LEU A 49 -33.99 15.93 -9.06
C LEU A 49 -34.08 15.77 -7.54
N ASP A 50 -35.02 16.44 -6.87
CA ASP A 50 -35.23 16.32 -5.43
C ASP A 50 -35.54 14.85 -5.04
N GLU A 51 -36.33 14.13 -5.85
CA GLU A 51 -36.61 12.69 -5.67
C GLU A 51 -35.31 11.85 -5.74
N ALA A 52 -34.38 12.16 -6.66
CA ALA A 52 -33.08 11.48 -6.73
C ALA A 52 -32.17 11.81 -5.53
N VAL A 53 -32.23 13.05 -5.03
CA VAL A 53 -31.50 13.47 -3.82
C VAL A 53 -32.03 12.74 -2.59
N GLU A 54 -33.34 12.57 -2.46
CA GLU A 54 -33.95 11.80 -1.35
C GLU A 54 -33.44 10.35 -1.36
N MET A 55 -33.41 9.70 -2.53
CA MET A 55 -32.85 8.34 -2.65
C MET A 55 -31.39 8.27 -2.22
N TYR A 56 -30.58 9.25 -2.63
CA TYR A 56 -29.17 9.32 -2.20
C TYR A 56 -29.03 9.49 -0.68
N MET A 57 -29.85 10.34 -0.07
CA MET A 57 -29.87 10.55 1.39
C MET A 57 -30.31 9.30 2.15
N ASP A 58 -31.21 8.51 1.57
CA ASP A 58 -31.65 7.21 2.09
C ASP A 58 -30.63 6.08 1.80
N ARG A 59 -29.47 6.40 1.23
CA ARG A 59 -28.38 5.48 0.85
C ARG A 59 -28.75 4.52 -0.28
N ASP A 60 -29.82 4.79 -1.01
CA ASP A 60 -30.15 4.09 -2.25
C ASP A 60 -29.38 4.71 -3.43
N VAL A 61 -28.09 4.41 -3.50
CA VAL A 61 -27.19 4.96 -4.51
C VAL A 61 -27.56 4.50 -5.92
N ILE A 62 -28.07 3.27 -6.06
CA ILE A 62 -28.47 2.71 -7.37
C ILE A 62 -29.74 3.41 -7.84
N GLY A 63 -30.77 3.50 -6.99
CA GLY A 63 -31.99 4.22 -7.31
C GLY A 63 -31.74 5.70 -7.61
N ALA A 64 -30.84 6.35 -6.87
CA ALA A 64 -30.45 7.73 -7.14
C ALA A 64 -29.78 7.89 -8.52
N LEU A 65 -28.90 6.98 -8.92
CA LEU A 65 -28.27 7.00 -10.25
C LEU A 65 -29.30 6.81 -11.36
N ASP A 66 -30.21 5.84 -11.21
CA ASP A 66 -31.27 5.59 -12.19
C ASP A 66 -32.18 6.83 -12.33
N ALA A 67 -32.59 7.43 -11.21
CA ALA A 67 -33.41 8.66 -11.20
C ALA A 67 -32.68 9.86 -11.84
N VAL A 68 -31.38 10.03 -11.58
CA VAL A 68 -30.58 11.08 -12.24
C VAL A 68 -30.47 10.85 -13.74
N ASN A 69 -30.28 9.61 -14.18
CA ASN A 69 -30.26 9.28 -15.61
C ASN A 69 -31.59 9.64 -16.30
N GLU A 70 -32.74 9.30 -15.69
CA GLU A 70 -34.05 9.69 -16.22
C GLU A 70 -34.24 11.22 -16.31
N VAL A 71 -33.72 11.96 -15.32
CA VAL A 71 -33.70 13.44 -15.35
C VAL A 71 -32.86 13.94 -16.53
N LEU A 72 -31.67 13.39 -16.74
CA LEU A 72 -30.74 13.82 -17.79
C LEU A 72 -31.18 13.40 -19.20
N GLU A 73 -31.91 12.29 -19.35
CA GLU A 73 -32.57 11.93 -20.60
C GLU A 73 -33.61 12.99 -21.01
N THR A 74 -34.32 13.55 -20.04
CA THR A 74 -35.35 14.57 -20.28
C THR A 74 -34.74 15.98 -20.39
N TYR A 75 -33.71 16.28 -19.60
CA TYR A 75 -33.10 17.60 -19.47
C TYR A 75 -31.56 17.51 -19.50
N PRO A 76 -30.96 17.24 -20.66
CA PRO A 76 -29.52 16.99 -20.78
C PRO A 76 -28.65 18.20 -20.47
N THR A 77 -29.21 19.41 -20.45
CA THR A 77 -28.49 20.65 -20.09
C THR A 77 -28.69 21.07 -18.63
N TYR A 78 -29.21 20.17 -17.77
CA TYR A 78 -29.46 20.48 -16.36
C TYR A 78 -28.21 20.24 -15.52
N ALA A 79 -27.48 21.32 -15.23
CA ALA A 79 -26.19 21.25 -14.53
C ALA A 79 -26.26 20.55 -13.17
N ASP A 80 -27.30 20.82 -12.35
CA ASP A 80 -27.41 20.26 -11.00
C ASP A 80 -27.58 18.73 -11.01
N ALA A 81 -28.25 18.18 -12.03
CA ALA A 81 -28.36 16.73 -12.21
C ALA A 81 -27.01 16.09 -12.57
N TRP A 82 -26.22 16.75 -13.43
CA TRP A 82 -24.85 16.33 -13.71
C TRP A 82 -23.93 16.41 -12.49
N MET A 83 -24.11 17.41 -11.63
CA MET A 83 -23.35 17.52 -10.37
C MET A 83 -23.69 16.37 -9.40
N LEU A 84 -24.98 16.03 -9.24
CA LEU A 84 -25.39 14.88 -8.44
C LEU A 84 -24.85 13.56 -9.03
N MET A 85 -24.90 13.42 -10.36
CA MET A 85 -24.30 12.26 -11.05
C MET A 85 -22.80 12.12 -10.74
N SER A 86 -22.06 13.24 -10.78
CA SER A 86 -20.64 13.26 -10.40
C SER A 86 -20.43 12.77 -8.98
N GLN A 87 -21.23 13.25 -8.03
CA GLN A 87 -21.10 12.89 -6.62
C GLN A 87 -21.43 11.41 -6.37
N LEU A 88 -22.42 10.86 -7.06
CA LEU A 88 -22.80 9.45 -6.97
C LEU A 88 -21.67 8.54 -7.48
N HIS A 89 -21.08 8.88 -8.63
CA HIS A 89 -19.92 8.15 -9.16
C HIS A 89 -18.68 8.31 -8.27
N GLU A 90 -18.43 9.50 -7.73
CA GLU A 90 -17.31 9.74 -6.82
C GLU A 90 -17.42 8.87 -5.56
N GLY A 91 -18.61 8.78 -4.95
CA GLY A 91 -18.85 7.95 -3.77
C GLY A 91 -18.61 6.46 -3.99
N ARG A 92 -18.55 6.03 -5.26
CA ARG A 92 -18.24 4.66 -5.70
C ARG A 92 -16.82 4.50 -6.23
N SER A 93 -15.99 5.54 -6.12
CA SER A 93 -14.63 5.60 -6.69
C SER A 93 -14.58 5.43 -8.21
N GLU A 94 -15.68 5.73 -8.92
CA GLU A 94 -15.77 5.67 -10.38
C GLU A 94 -15.24 6.98 -10.99
N TRP A 95 -13.94 7.25 -10.79
CA TRP A 95 -13.31 8.56 -11.02
C TRP A 95 -13.55 9.12 -12.42
N LEU A 96 -13.43 8.28 -13.46
CA LEU A 96 -13.65 8.68 -14.84
C LEU A 96 -15.08 9.18 -15.07
N ALA A 97 -16.07 8.46 -14.54
CA ALA A 97 -17.48 8.82 -14.66
C ALA A 97 -17.79 10.10 -13.86
N ALA A 98 -17.24 10.21 -12.65
CA ALA A 98 -17.38 11.40 -11.81
C ALA A 98 -16.82 12.65 -12.49
N ALA A 99 -15.57 12.60 -12.94
CA ALA A 99 -14.90 13.70 -13.64
C ALA A 99 -15.67 14.10 -14.91
N THR A 100 -16.13 13.11 -15.69
CA THR A 100 -16.92 13.37 -16.91
C THR A 100 -18.24 14.08 -16.60
N ALA A 101 -18.95 13.65 -15.56
CA ALA A 101 -20.21 14.26 -15.14
C ALA A 101 -20.01 15.70 -14.65
N LEU A 102 -19.00 15.97 -13.81
CA LEU A 102 -18.73 17.32 -13.34
C LEU A 102 -18.31 18.25 -14.49
N ASN A 103 -17.51 17.75 -15.44
CA ASN A 103 -17.18 18.52 -16.63
C ASN A 103 -18.43 18.85 -17.48
N GLN A 104 -19.39 17.91 -17.61
CA GLN A 104 -20.67 18.20 -18.25
C GLN A 104 -21.49 19.26 -17.50
N ALA A 105 -21.48 19.25 -16.16
CA ALA A 105 -22.12 20.30 -15.37
C ALA A 105 -21.52 21.68 -15.67
N VAL A 106 -20.19 21.78 -15.75
CA VAL A 106 -19.48 23.02 -16.11
C VAL A 106 -19.81 23.47 -17.54
N ILE A 107 -19.93 22.55 -18.50
CA ILE A 107 -20.37 22.88 -19.87
C ILE A 107 -21.81 23.43 -19.88
N CYS A 108 -22.69 22.88 -19.04
CA CYS A 108 -24.08 23.35 -18.92
C CYS A 108 -24.19 24.71 -18.22
N ASN A 109 -23.27 25.02 -17.31
CA ASN A 109 -23.18 26.28 -16.58
C ASN A 109 -21.73 26.67 -16.31
N GLU A 110 -21.15 27.49 -17.18
CA GLU A 110 -19.74 27.90 -17.11
C GLU A 110 -19.36 28.60 -15.79
N GLN A 111 -20.33 29.21 -15.10
CA GLN A 111 -20.08 29.87 -13.80
C GLN A 111 -19.64 28.89 -12.72
N LEU A 112 -19.98 27.60 -12.85
CA LEU A 112 -19.56 26.56 -11.91
C LEU A 112 -18.05 26.35 -11.90
N LEU A 113 -17.34 26.65 -12.99
CA LEU A 113 -15.90 26.40 -13.07
C LEU A 113 -15.15 27.12 -11.94
N GLY A 114 -15.49 28.38 -11.65
CA GLY A 114 -14.78 29.16 -10.62
C GLY A 114 -14.84 28.53 -9.23
N GLU A 115 -15.96 27.90 -8.87
CA GLU A 115 -16.16 27.26 -7.57
C GLU A 115 -15.71 25.78 -7.54
N TRP A 116 -15.78 25.10 -8.68
CA TRP A 116 -15.58 23.65 -8.78
C TRP A 116 -14.29 23.25 -9.51
N MET A 117 -13.44 24.20 -9.89
CA MET A 117 -12.17 23.93 -10.58
C MET A 117 -11.26 22.98 -9.80
N ASP A 118 -10.99 23.24 -8.51
CA ASP A 118 -10.14 22.38 -7.67
C ASP A 118 -10.69 20.95 -7.62
N LYS A 119 -12.02 20.82 -7.50
CA LYS A 119 -12.72 19.53 -7.45
C LYS A 119 -12.62 18.80 -8.79
N LEU A 120 -12.86 19.50 -9.90
CA LEU A 120 -12.77 18.92 -11.23
C LEU A 120 -11.33 18.48 -11.51
N ALA A 121 -10.33 19.31 -11.21
CA ALA A 121 -8.91 18.96 -11.35
C ALA A 121 -8.55 17.71 -10.53
N MET A 122 -9.05 17.58 -9.30
CA MET A 122 -8.89 16.37 -8.49
C MET A 122 -9.53 15.13 -9.14
N LEU A 123 -10.75 15.24 -9.64
CA LEU A 123 -11.45 14.10 -10.27
C LEU A 123 -10.76 13.69 -11.59
N GLU A 124 -10.35 14.65 -12.41
CA GLU A 124 -9.57 14.43 -13.62
C GLU A 124 -8.23 13.72 -13.31
N PHE A 125 -7.53 14.15 -12.26
CA PHE A 125 -6.30 13.54 -11.79
C PHE A 125 -6.52 12.09 -11.35
N ARG A 126 -7.50 11.83 -10.48
CA ARG A 126 -7.85 10.46 -10.03
C ARG A 126 -8.33 9.56 -11.15
N ALA A 127 -8.92 10.14 -12.20
CA ALA A 127 -9.31 9.42 -13.40
C ALA A 127 -8.14 9.09 -14.35
N GLY A 128 -6.90 9.48 -14.01
CA GLY A 128 -5.73 9.32 -14.86
C GLY A 128 -5.69 10.28 -16.06
N ARG A 129 -6.59 11.28 -16.10
CA ARG A 129 -6.66 12.28 -17.18
C ARG A 129 -5.79 13.49 -16.84
N TYR A 130 -4.49 13.24 -16.67
CA TYR A 130 -3.54 14.23 -16.15
C TYR A 130 -3.42 15.49 -17.01
N GLU A 131 -3.51 15.38 -18.33
CA GLU A 131 -3.49 16.57 -19.22
C GLU A 131 -4.72 17.46 -19.00
N ALA A 132 -5.90 16.86 -18.78
CA ALA A 132 -7.13 17.59 -18.49
C ALA A 132 -7.04 18.26 -17.11
N ALA A 133 -6.55 17.53 -16.10
CA ALA A 133 -6.30 18.07 -14.77
C ALA A 133 -5.31 19.25 -14.81
N TYR A 134 -4.20 19.11 -15.55
CA TYR A 134 -3.19 20.16 -15.71
C TYR A 134 -3.75 21.39 -16.43
N SER A 135 -4.54 21.20 -17.49
CA SER A 135 -5.14 22.31 -18.25
C SER A 135 -6.05 23.20 -17.39
N LEU A 136 -6.70 22.62 -16.37
CA LEU A 136 -7.53 23.37 -15.43
C LEU A 136 -6.71 24.26 -14.50
N ILE A 137 -5.48 23.86 -14.19
CA ILE A 137 -4.62 24.51 -13.19
C ILE A 137 -3.37 25.14 -13.79
N GLU A 138 -3.23 25.21 -15.12
CA GLU A 138 -2.00 25.63 -15.78
C GLU A 138 -1.52 26.99 -15.24
N ASP A 139 -2.43 27.96 -15.25
CA ASP A 139 -2.24 29.33 -14.77
C ASP A 139 -2.76 29.56 -13.33
N ALA A 140 -3.17 28.50 -12.64
CA ALA A 140 -3.73 28.57 -11.29
C ALA A 140 -2.93 27.71 -10.29
N VAL A 141 -3.11 28.01 -9.01
CA VAL A 141 -2.61 27.15 -7.93
C VAL A 141 -3.80 26.79 -7.08
N ILE A 142 -4.09 25.51 -7.02
CA ILE A 142 -5.16 24.99 -6.16
C ILE A 142 -4.70 24.94 -4.71
N SER A 143 -5.65 24.98 -3.79
CA SER A 143 -5.38 25.10 -2.35
C SER A 143 -4.59 23.91 -1.76
N ASP A 144 -4.83 22.71 -2.29
CA ASP A 144 -4.09 21.50 -1.94
C ASP A 144 -2.73 21.47 -2.65
N SER A 145 -1.67 21.76 -1.88
CA SER A 145 -0.31 21.82 -2.40
C SER A 145 0.18 20.46 -2.94
N LEU A 146 -0.24 19.36 -2.32
CA LEU A 146 0.17 18.02 -2.75
C LEU A 146 -0.49 17.70 -4.08
N LEU A 147 -1.82 17.85 -4.16
CA LEU A 147 -2.55 17.64 -5.42
C LEU A 147 -2.03 18.53 -6.55
N ASN A 148 -1.75 19.81 -6.27
CA ASN A 148 -1.15 20.73 -7.25
C ASN A 148 0.20 20.19 -7.76
N SER A 149 1.07 19.72 -6.86
CA SER A 149 2.36 19.16 -7.24
C SER A 149 2.23 17.83 -8.01
N SER A 150 1.29 16.97 -7.62
CA SER A 150 1.02 15.69 -8.28
C SER A 150 0.45 15.87 -9.68
N ILE A 151 -0.50 16.80 -9.90
CA ILE A 151 -1.01 17.08 -11.24
C ILE A 151 0.12 17.53 -12.18
N ARG A 152 0.98 18.44 -11.70
CA ARG A 152 2.12 18.95 -12.48
C ARG A 152 3.16 17.87 -12.74
N PHE A 153 3.45 17.03 -11.75
CA PHE A 153 4.33 15.87 -11.90
C PHE A 153 3.77 14.88 -12.92
N ALA A 154 2.52 14.42 -12.74
CA ALA A 154 1.91 13.40 -13.58
C ALA A 154 1.78 13.85 -15.04
N ALA A 155 1.39 15.12 -15.28
CA ALA A 155 1.33 15.68 -16.64
C ALA A 155 2.69 15.75 -17.35
N GLN A 156 3.79 15.82 -16.60
CA GLN A 156 5.14 15.69 -17.15
C GLN A 156 5.54 14.21 -17.32
N ALA A 157 5.29 13.38 -16.31
CA ALA A 157 5.67 11.96 -16.32
C ALA A 157 5.07 11.19 -17.51
N ILE A 158 3.83 11.47 -17.90
CA ILE A 158 3.21 10.83 -19.08
C ILE A 158 3.85 11.22 -20.42
N LYS A 159 4.58 12.34 -20.48
CA LYS A 159 5.32 12.76 -21.68
C LYS A 159 6.67 12.08 -21.79
N GLU A 160 7.19 11.58 -20.67
CA GLU A 160 8.48 10.91 -20.54
C GLU A 160 8.30 9.56 -19.82
N PRO A 161 7.50 8.63 -20.41
CA PRO A 161 7.23 7.35 -19.76
C PRO A 161 8.51 6.53 -19.61
N VAL A 162 8.65 5.85 -18.47
CA VAL A 162 9.66 4.80 -18.30
C VAL A 162 9.28 3.57 -19.11
N GLU A 163 10.27 2.82 -19.57
CA GLU A 163 10.03 1.53 -20.20
C GLU A 163 9.49 0.54 -19.16
N LEU A 164 8.35 -0.08 -19.44
CA LEU A 164 7.73 -1.09 -18.58
C LEU A 164 7.43 -2.35 -19.40
N ASN A 165 8.28 -3.36 -19.25
CA ASN A 165 8.04 -4.69 -19.79
C ASN A 165 7.44 -5.56 -18.67
N LEU A 166 6.12 -5.47 -18.52
CA LEU A 166 5.36 -6.19 -17.48
C LEU A 166 4.95 -7.57 -17.97
N ALA A 167 5.18 -8.61 -17.15
CA ALA A 167 4.68 -9.96 -17.43
C ALA A 167 4.19 -10.64 -16.15
N PRO A 168 3.07 -11.39 -16.21
CA PRO A 168 2.62 -12.17 -15.05
C PRO A 168 3.62 -13.29 -14.79
N LEU A 169 3.75 -13.69 -13.53
CA LEU A 169 4.61 -14.81 -13.19
C LEU A 169 4.16 -16.08 -13.90
N GLN A 170 5.08 -16.71 -14.63
CA GLN A 170 4.84 -18.01 -15.24
C GLN A 170 4.83 -19.09 -14.15
N GLY A 171 3.96 -20.11 -14.29
CA GLY A 171 3.86 -21.21 -13.33
C GLY A 171 2.50 -21.25 -12.64
N ASN A 172 2.47 -21.53 -11.33
CA ASN A 172 1.23 -21.74 -10.57
C ASN A 172 1.13 -20.88 -9.29
N VAL A 173 1.90 -19.79 -9.25
CA VAL A 173 1.79 -18.78 -8.19
C VAL A 173 0.53 -17.96 -8.35
N ASN A 174 0.29 -17.40 -9.54
CA ASN A 174 -0.95 -16.68 -9.78
C ASN A 174 -2.13 -17.65 -9.91
N THR A 175 -3.24 -17.37 -9.23
CA THR A 175 -4.45 -18.20 -9.26
C THR A 175 -5.69 -17.35 -9.51
N GLY A 176 -6.89 -17.87 -9.21
CA GLY A 176 -8.11 -17.04 -9.20
C GLY A 176 -8.32 -16.31 -7.87
N ALA A 177 -7.36 -16.40 -6.95
CA ALA A 177 -7.33 -15.71 -5.69
C ALA A 177 -6.29 -14.57 -5.76
N PRO A 178 -6.42 -13.51 -4.95
CA PRO A 178 -5.40 -12.47 -4.85
C PRO A 178 -4.08 -13.00 -4.26
N GLU A 179 -2.95 -12.69 -4.90
CA GLU A 179 -1.58 -12.94 -4.45
C GLU A 179 -0.75 -11.64 -4.36
N TYR A 180 -0.12 -11.42 -3.21
CA TYR A 180 0.59 -10.16 -2.91
C TYR A 180 1.61 -10.31 -1.78
N TYR A 181 2.31 -9.23 -1.45
CA TYR A 181 3.45 -9.19 -0.53
C TYR A 181 4.45 -10.35 -0.69
N PRO A 182 5.14 -10.48 -1.84
CA PRO A 182 6.19 -11.46 -2.00
C PRO A 182 7.43 -11.07 -1.18
N ALA A 183 8.07 -12.05 -0.55
CA ALA A 183 9.34 -11.92 0.16
C ALA A 183 10.36 -12.89 -0.43
N LEU A 184 11.40 -12.36 -1.07
CA LEU A 184 12.45 -13.15 -1.71
C LEU A 184 13.57 -13.53 -0.74
N SER A 185 14.12 -14.73 -0.90
CA SER A 185 15.43 -15.05 -0.35
C SER A 185 16.55 -14.27 -1.05
N VAL A 186 17.73 -14.16 -0.43
CA VAL A 186 18.89 -13.47 -1.04
C VAL A 186 19.44 -14.17 -2.29
N THR A 187 19.04 -15.42 -2.53
CA THR A 187 19.36 -16.16 -3.76
C THR A 187 18.44 -15.76 -4.92
N GLY A 188 17.29 -15.15 -4.65
CA GLY A 188 16.29 -14.76 -5.65
C GLY A 188 15.52 -15.94 -6.27
N ASP A 189 15.75 -17.17 -5.82
CA ASP A 189 15.10 -18.38 -6.37
C ASP A 189 14.01 -18.97 -5.47
N HIS A 190 13.82 -18.46 -4.25
CA HIS A 190 12.73 -18.84 -3.36
C HIS A 190 11.98 -17.58 -2.91
N MET A 191 10.66 -17.70 -2.75
CA MET A 191 9.85 -16.67 -2.13
C MET A 191 8.79 -17.25 -1.21
N ILE A 192 8.42 -16.46 -0.21
CA ILE A 192 7.19 -16.63 0.57
C ILE A 192 6.27 -15.48 0.19
N PHE A 193 5.00 -15.75 -0.11
CA PHE A 193 4.03 -14.72 -0.50
C PHE A 193 2.70 -14.95 0.21
N THR A 194 1.88 -13.90 0.29
CA THR A 194 0.52 -13.94 0.81
C THR A 194 -0.46 -14.28 -0.31
N ARG A 195 -1.40 -15.19 -0.03
CA ARG A 195 -2.57 -15.45 -0.87
C ARG A 195 -3.84 -15.35 -0.05
N GLN A 196 -4.84 -14.67 -0.58
CA GLN A 196 -6.14 -14.54 0.05
C GLN A 196 -7.07 -15.68 -0.36
N ILE A 197 -7.46 -16.54 0.60
CA ILE A 197 -8.32 -17.70 0.36
C ILE A 197 -9.69 -17.53 1.04
N GLY A 198 -10.75 -18.11 0.47
CA GLY A 198 -12.07 -18.19 1.10
C GLY A 198 -12.96 -16.94 1.00
N GLY A 199 -12.60 -15.93 0.21
CA GLY A 199 -13.38 -14.70 0.00
C GLY A 199 -12.66 -13.47 0.54
N ASP A 200 -13.40 -12.40 0.88
CA ASP A 200 -12.83 -11.12 1.36
C ASP A 200 -12.16 -11.31 2.74
N ALA A 201 -10.85 -11.04 2.86
CA ALA A 201 -10.08 -11.24 4.10
C ALA A 201 -10.62 -10.49 5.33
N ARG A 202 -11.43 -9.44 5.14
CA ARG A 202 -12.05 -8.67 6.23
C ARG A 202 -13.39 -9.25 6.68
N ILE A 203 -14.01 -10.10 5.88
CA ILE A 203 -15.39 -10.55 6.09
C ILE A 203 -15.48 -12.08 6.19
N SER A 204 -14.92 -12.80 5.23
CA SER A 204 -15.15 -14.25 5.05
C SER A 204 -13.91 -15.06 4.64
N GLY A 205 -12.87 -14.41 4.14
CA GLY A 205 -11.61 -15.02 3.75
C GLY A 205 -10.54 -14.93 4.82
N GLN A 206 -9.39 -15.52 4.50
CA GLN A 206 -8.17 -15.46 5.30
C GLN A 206 -6.94 -15.25 4.40
N GLU A 207 -5.95 -14.57 4.92
CA GLU A 207 -4.63 -14.40 4.30
C GLU A 207 -3.69 -15.52 4.79
N ASP A 208 -3.12 -16.27 3.83
CA ASP A 208 -2.27 -17.42 4.10
C ASP A 208 -0.91 -17.29 3.39
N PHE A 209 0.15 -17.81 4.01
CA PHE A 209 1.46 -17.88 3.37
C PHE A 209 1.66 -19.15 2.53
N PHE A 210 2.28 -18.95 1.37
CA PHE A 210 2.71 -20.00 0.46
C PHE A 210 4.19 -19.80 0.11
N GLU A 211 4.91 -20.90 -0.02
CA GLU A 211 6.30 -20.95 -0.46
C GLU A 211 6.36 -21.35 -1.93
N ALA A 212 7.14 -20.64 -2.73
CA ALA A 212 7.37 -20.95 -4.14
C ALA A 212 8.86 -20.89 -4.51
N LYS A 213 9.20 -21.60 -5.58
CA LYS A 213 10.57 -21.69 -6.11
C LYS A 213 10.62 -21.40 -7.61
N LEU A 214 11.64 -20.66 -8.02
CA LEU A 214 11.96 -20.41 -9.42
C LEU A 214 12.68 -21.63 -10.02
N SER A 215 12.11 -22.17 -11.09
CA SER A 215 12.69 -23.25 -11.89
C SER A 215 13.65 -22.70 -12.94
N GLU A 216 14.54 -23.56 -13.46
CA GLU A 216 15.51 -23.19 -14.51
C GLU A 216 14.86 -22.69 -15.81
N ASP A 217 13.60 -23.05 -16.06
CA ASP A 217 12.81 -22.60 -17.21
C ASP A 217 12.15 -21.22 -17.00
N GLY A 218 12.37 -20.58 -15.85
CA GLY A 218 11.80 -19.29 -15.49
C GLY A 218 10.40 -19.36 -14.87
N SER A 219 9.86 -20.55 -14.62
CA SER A 219 8.55 -20.71 -13.96
C SER A 219 8.66 -20.71 -12.43
N TRP A 220 7.77 -19.97 -11.77
CA TRP A 220 7.58 -20.00 -10.33
C TRP A 220 6.57 -21.09 -9.93
N ASN A 221 7.03 -22.02 -9.09
CA ASN A 221 6.27 -23.19 -8.69
C ASN A 221 6.04 -23.18 -7.18
N VAL A 222 4.77 -23.15 -6.77
CA VAL A 222 4.35 -23.29 -5.37
C VAL A 222 4.77 -24.67 -4.86
N LEU A 223 5.55 -24.66 -3.79
CA LEU A 223 6.05 -25.86 -3.11
C LEU A 223 5.05 -26.34 -2.06
N ARG A 224 4.57 -25.43 -1.21
CA ARG A 224 3.67 -25.74 -0.08
C ARG A 224 3.01 -24.49 0.50
N ALA A 225 1.91 -24.68 1.21
CA ALA A 225 1.41 -23.71 2.18
C ALA A 225 2.22 -23.84 3.48
N LEU A 226 2.49 -22.72 4.16
CA LEU A 226 3.18 -22.73 5.46
C LEU A 226 2.19 -23.02 6.60
N VAL A 227 1.64 -24.24 6.62
CA VAL A 227 0.62 -24.67 7.60
C VAL A 227 1.11 -24.63 9.06
N GLU A 228 2.43 -24.65 9.27
CA GLU A 228 3.01 -24.39 10.58
C GLU A 228 2.85 -22.95 11.06
N ILE A 229 2.59 -21.99 10.17
CA ILE A 229 2.34 -20.57 10.48
C ILE A 229 0.87 -20.22 10.26
N ASN A 230 0.27 -20.61 9.13
CA ASN A 230 -1.09 -20.22 8.78
C ASN A 230 -2.11 -20.67 9.84
N THR A 231 -3.08 -19.82 10.12
CA THR A 231 -4.20 -20.11 11.02
C THR A 231 -5.55 -19.92 10.31
N LEU A 232 -6.62 -19.70 11.08
CA LEU A 232 -7.91 -19.26 10.54
C LEU A 232 -8.04 -17.72 10.55
N GLY A 233 -7.03 -17.03 11.09
CA GLY A 233 -6.91 -15.59 11.06
C GLY A 233 -6.15 -15.12 9.82
N ASN A 234 -5.85 -13.83 9.78
CA ASN A 234 -5.07 -13.23 8.70
C ASN A 234 -3.60 -13.18 9.06
N GLU A 235 -2.78 -13.88 8.27
CA GLU A 235 -1.33 -13.74 8.26
C GLU A 235 -0.86 -13.18 6.91
N GLY A 236 -0.24 -11.99 6.96
CA GLY A 236 0.10 -11.22 5.77
C GLY A 236 1.49 -10.59 5.83
N ALA A 237 1.95 -10.12 4.68
CA ALA A 237 3.17 -9.32 4.54
C ALA A 237 4.39 -9.96 5.23
N PRO A 238 4.91 -11.07 4.71
CA PRO A 238 6.09 -11.72 5.26
C PRO A 238 7.37 -10.96 4.87
N THR A 239 8.44 -11.18 5.61
CA THR A 239 9.81 -10.91 5.21
C THR A 239 10.69 -12.06 5.68
N VAL A 240 11.69 -12.42 4.88
CA VAL A 240 12.61 -13.52 5.18
C VAL A 240 14.03 -12.97 5.27
N ARG A 241 14.79 -13.40 6.29
CA ARG A 241 16.22 -13.07 6.36
C ARG A 241 16.95 -13.68 5.16
N GLY A 242 18.06 -13.09 4.75
CA GLY A 242 18.77 -13.50 3.54
C GLY A 242 19.15 -14.99 3.50
N ASP A 243 19.45 -15.60 4.64
CA ASP A 243 19.75 -17.04 4.76
C ASP A 243 18.52 -17.96 4.70
N GLY A 244 17.30 -17.41 4.64
CA GLY A 244 16.05 -18.16 4.63
C GLY A 244 15.61 -18.68 5.99
N ARG A 245 16.36 -18.40 7.07
CA ARG A 245 16.18 -19.10 8.36
C ARG A 245 15.34 -18.35 9.39
N GLN A 246 14.91 -17.14 9.07
CA GLN A 246 14.07 -16.35 9.95
C GLN A 246 12.98 -15.69 9.11
N LEU A 247 11.75 -15.88 9.54
CA LEU A 247 10.55 -15.28 8.97
C LEU A 247 10.01 -14.27 9.98
N ILE A 248 9.83 -13.02 9.57
CA ILE A 248 9.03 -12.05 10.32
C ILE A 248 7.78 -11.76 9.50
N PHE A 249 6.62 -11.73 10.14
CA PHE A 249 5.35 -11.59 9.45
C PHE A 249 4.33 -10.82 10.28
N THR A 250 3.30 -10.29 9.62
CA THR A 250 2.17 -9.64 10.27
C THR A 250 1.10 -10.67 10.58
N ALA A 251 0.57 -10.68 11.81
CA ALA A 251 -0.70 -11.32 12.11
C ALA A 251 -1.63 -10.30 12.76
N CYS A 252 -2.94 -10.43 12.52
CA CYS A 252 -3.95 -9.54 13.08
C CYS A 252 -4.84 -10.23 14.09
N ASP A 253 -5.44 -9.46 14.99
CA ASP A 253 -6.47 -9.97 15.88
C ASP A 253 -7.75 -10.34 15.10
N GLY A 254 -8.45 -11.35 15.59
CA GLY A 254 -9.76 -11.73 15.08
C GLY A 254 -10.85 -10.79 15.60
N LEU A 255 -12.09 -11.01 15.15
CA LEU A 255 -13.27 -10.27 15.64
C LEU A 255 -13.50 -10.43 17.16
N ASP A 256 -12.91 -11.44 17.78
CA ASP A 256 -12.91 -11.68 19.23
C ASP A 256 -11.78 -10.94 19.98
N GLY A 257 -10.94 -10.18 19.26
CA GLY A 257 -9.75 -9.51 19.76
C GLY A 257 -8.60 -10.47 20.10
N GLY A 258 -8.69 -11.73 19.67
CA GLY A 258 -7.68 -12.75 19.92
C GLY A 258 -6.81 -13.05 18.70
N TYR A 259 -5.58 -13.51 18.92
CA TYR A 259 -4.65 -13.90 17.85
C TYR A 259 -4.63 -15.43 17.62
N GLY A 260 -5.77 -16.08 17.86
CA GLY A 260 -5.87 -17.54 17.86
C GLY A 260 -4.91 -18.18 18.89
N ARG A 261 -3.86 -18.86 18.40
CA ARG A 261 -2.84 -19.51 19.25
C ARG A 261 -1.72 -18.58 19.70
N ARG A 262 -1.61 -17.39 19.11
CA ARG A 262 -0.59 -16.39 19.45
C ARG A 262 -1.08 -15.45 20.54
N VAL A 263 -0.16 -14.67 21.09
CA VAL A 263 -0.45 -13.58 22.02
C VAL A 263 0.04 -12.29 21.38
N GLY A 264 -0.86 -11.32 21.19
CA GLY A 264 -0.56 -10.00 20.65
C GLY A 264 -0.74 -8.87 21.67
N GLU A 265 -0.32 -7.67 21.28
CA GLU A 265 -0.37 -6.41 22.02
C GLU A 265 -1.30 -5.39 21.36
N GLY A 266 -1.33 -5.32 20.02
CA GLY A 266 -2.14 -4.38 19.24
C GLY A 266 -3.26 -5.05 18.44
N SER A 267 -3.74 -4.37 17.39
CA SER A 267 -4.72 -4.93 16.44
C SER A 267 -4.07 -5.76 15.33
N CYS A 268 -2.83 -5.42 14.97
CA CYS A 268 -1.95 -6.31 14.22
C CYS A 268 -0.53 -6.13 14.74
N ASP A 269 0.20 -7.24 14.78
CA ASP A 269 1.49 -7.36 15.42
C ASP A 269 2.47 -8.12 14.52
N LEU A 270 3.75 -7.85 14.73
CA LEU A 270 4.83 -8.60 14.10
C LEU A 270 5.24 -9.81 14.94
N PHE A 271 5.33 -10.96 14.29
CA PHE A 271 5.78 -12.21 14.87
C PHE A 271 7.03 -12.71 14.13
N CYS A 272 7.94 -13.33 14.87
CA CYS A 272 9.15 -13.96 14.36
C CYS A 272 9.03 -15.48 14.50
N ALA A 273 9.44 -16.22 13.46
CA ALA A 273 9.57 -17.67 13.48
C ALA A 273 10.92 -18.08 12.89
N ASP A 274 11.57 -19.05 13.52
CA ASP A 274 12.86 -19.59 13.09
C ASP A 274 12.66 -20.88 12.28
N PHE A 275 13.42 -21.03 11.19
CA PHE A 275 13.39 -22.24 10.37
C PHE A 275 14.22 -23.35 11.02
N ASP A 276 13.55 -24.45 11.37
CA ASP A 276 14.20 -25.67 11.80
C ASP A 276 14.65 -26.47 10.58
N VAL A 277 15.96 -26.53 10.37
CA VAL A 277 16.59 -27.20 9.23
C VAL A 277 16.45 -28.73 9.25
N LEU A 278 16.26 -29.33 10.43
CA LEU A 278 16.11 -30.78 10.57
C LEU A 278 14.69 -31.20 10.23
N ASP A 279 13.70 -30.44 10.71
CA ASP A 279 12.29 -30.70 10.45
C ASP A 279 11.79 -30.05 9.15
N GLN A 280 12.60 -29.20 8.52
CA GLN A 280 12.31 -28.43 7.31
C GLN A 280 11.01 -27.61 7.43
N ARG A 281 10.90 -26.86 8.53
CA ARG A 281 9.74 -25.99 8.80
C ARG A 281 10.03 -24.88 9.78
N PHE A 282 9.23 -23.82 9.72
CA PHE A 282 9.27 -22.78 10.73
C PHE A 282 8.74 -23.27 12.08
N LYS A 283 9.31 -22.74 13.16
CA LYS A 283 8.94 -23.01 14.55
C LYS A 283 8.98 -21.71 15.37
N GLN A 284 8.44 -21.80 16.58
CA GLN A 284 8.62 -20.82 17.64
C GLN A 284 8.16 -19.41 17.23
N GLU A 285 6.83 -19.23 17.16
CA GLU A 285 6.20 -17.94 16.83
C GLU A 285 6.27 -17.01 18.04
N VAL A 286 7.23 -16.08 18.02
CA VAL A 286 7.48 -15.13 19.11
C VAL A 286 6.97 -13.75 18.71
N ASN A 287 6.14 -13.16 19.57
CA ASN A 287 5.75 -11.76 19.42
C ASN A 287 6.97 -10.85 19.61
N LEU A 288 7.20 -9.90 18.69
CA LEU A 288 8.28 -8.94 18.79
C LEU A 288 7.90 -7.78 19.73
N THR A 289 7.83 -8.04 21.04
CA THR A 289 7.37 -7.08 22.06
C THR A 289 8.21 -5.80 22.17
N ASP A 290 9.47 -5.83 21.73
CA ASP A 290 10.31 -4.61 21.64
C ASP A 290 9.89 -3.69 20.48
N ILE A 291 9.15 -4.24 19.51
CA ILE A 291 8.69 -3.60 18.28
C ILE A 291 7.21 -3.26 18.34
N ASN A 292 6.37 -4.21 18.78
CA ASN A 292 4.93 -4.07 18.81
C ASN A 292 4.47 -3.05 19.87
N SER A 293 3.26 -2.55 19.70
CA SER A 293 2.60 -1.68 20.67
C SER A 293 1.08 -1.88 20.61
N GLU A 294 0.30 -1.04 21.29
CA GLU A 294 -1.17 -1.05 21.15
C GLU A 294 -1.65 -0.55 19.77
N ALA A 295 -0.73 -0.21 18.86
CA ALA A 295 -1.02 0.28 17.53
C ALA A 295 -1.21 -0.88 16.53
N TRP A 296 -1.25 -0.55 15.25
CA TRP A 296 -1.22 -1.51 14.16
C TRP A 296 0.21 -1.55 13.61
N GLU A 297 0.97 -2.60 13.92
CA GLU A 297 2.28 -2.87 13.33
C GLU A 297 2.16 -3.91 12.22
N SER A 298 2.75 -3.63 11.05
CA SER A 298 2.62 -4.50 9.87
C SER A 298 3.74 -4.29 8.85
N GLN A 299 3.69 -5.09 7.78
CA GLN A 299 4.50 -4.94 6.57
C GLN A 299 6.02 -4.82 6.88
N PRO A 300 6.58 -5.81 7.59
CA PRO A 300 7.99 -5.83 7.94
C PRO A 300 8.88 -5.99 6.70
N SER A 301 10.08 -5.42 6.77
CA SER A 301 11.21 -5.71 5.89
C SER A 301 12.47 -5.84 6.72
N LEU A 302 13.01 -7.06 6.74
CA LEU A 302 14.22 -7.41 7.43
C LEU A 302 15.40 -7.30 6.47
N SER A 303 16.50 -6.68 6.91
CA SER A 303 17.74 -6.67 6.14
C SER A 303 18.28 -8.08 5.95
N ALA A 304 19.01 -8.33 4.85
CA ALA A 304 19.49 -9.67 4.52
C ALA A 304 20.37 -10.29 5.62
N ASP A 305 21.08 -9.47 6.39
CA ASP A 305 21.90 -9.85 7.55
C ASP A 305 21.12 -9.96 8.88
N GLY A 306 19.84 -9.58 8.90
CA GLY A 306 18.98 -9.59 10.08
C GLY A 306 19.25 -8.45 11.07
N HIS A 307 20.06 -7.46 10.70
CA HIS A 307 20.46 -6.38 11.60
C HIS A 307 19.44 -5.25 11.71
N TRP A 308 18.74 -4.91 10.63
CA TRP A 308 17.73 -3.85 10.59
C TRP A 308 16.36 -4.41 10.25
N LEU A 309 15.35 -3.96 10.98
CA LEU A 309 13.94 -4.20 10.69
C LEU A 309 13.25 -2.87 10.40
N PHE A 310 12.68 -2.77 9.21
CA PHE A 310 11.77 -1.71 8.81
C PHE A 310 10.35 -2.24 8.89
N PHE A 311 9.38 -1.41 9.28
CA PHE A 311 7.98 -1.83 9.38
C PHE A 311 7.05 -0.62 9.38
N VAL A 312 5.77 -0.84 9.09
CA VAL A 312 4.74 0.19 9.15
C VAL A 312 4.10 0.19 10.53
N ARG A 313 3.87 1.37 11.10
CA ARG A 313 3.04 1.56 12.28
C ARG A 313 1.91 2.54 11.98
N ALA A 314 0.67 2.08 12.13
CA ALA A 314 -0.52 2.91 12.00
C ALA A 314 -1.26 3.11 13.32
N TYR A 315 -1.69 4.34 13.57
CA TYR A 315 -2.49 4.69 14.75
C TYR A 315 -3.27 5.98 14.52
N ARG A 316 -4.29 6.22 15.34
CA ARG A 316 -5.06 7.47 15.30
C ARG A 316 -4.58 8.43 16.38
N THR A 317 -4.26 9.65 15.99
CA THR A 317 -3.92 10.75 16.92
C THR A 317 -5.14 11.19 17.72
N GLN A 318 -4.91 11.94 18.81
CA GLN A 318 -6.00 12.53 19.61
C GLN A 318 -6.89 13.48 18.79
N GLU A 319 -6.35 14.11 17.75
CA GLU A 319 -7.06 14.98 16.82
C GLU A 319 -7.85 14.21 15.75
N GLY A 320 -7.81 12.88 15.77
CA GLY A 320 -8.54 12.02 14.84
C GLY A 320 -7.80 11.70 13.54
N ARG A 321 -6.62 12.31 13.30
CA ARG A 321 -5.76 12.02 12.14
C ARG A 321 -5.23 10.59 12.21
N VAL A 322 -5.36 9.83 11.13
CA VAL A 322 -4.70 8.54 10.93
C VAL A 322 -3.26 8.81 10.53
N VAL A 323 -2.32 8.19 11.24
CA VAL A 323 -0.89 8.22 10.93
C VAL A 323 -0.52 6.81 10.52
N GLN A 324 0.28 6.66 9.48
CA GLN A 324 0.74 5.38 8.96
C GLN A 324 2.13 5.59 8.36
N ASP A 325 3.14 5.39 9.19
CA ASP A 325 4.52 5.77 8.90
C ASP A 325 5.43 4.54 8.92
N ILE A 326 6.55 4.62 8.21
CA ILE A 326 7.62 3.64 8.26
C ILE A 326 8.54 3.92 9.46
N TYR A 327 8.80 2.88 10.23
CA TYR A 327 9.70 2.83 11.36
C TYR A 327 10.86 1.90 11.07
N GLN A 328 11.96 2.10 11.80
CA GLN A 328 13.11 1.21 11.81
C GLN A 328 13.52 0.83 13.24
N SER A 329 14.09 -0.35 13.39
CA SER A 329 14.76 -0.80 14.61
C SER A 329 15.99 -1.65 14.28
N GLU A 330 17.00 -1.58 15.15
CA GLU A 330 18.26 -2.30 15.06
C GLU A 330 18.30 -3.49 16.03
N HIS A 331 18.65 -4.67 15.53
CA HIS A 331 18.87 -5.86 16.35
C HIS A 331 20.18 -5.71 17.15
N GLN A 332 20.09 -5.85 18.47
CA GLN A 332 21.20 -5.56 19.40
C GLN A 332 22.20 -6.72 19.56
N GLY A 333 21.92 -7.88 18.97
CA GLY A 333 22.79 -9.06 19.02
C GLY A 333 22.57 -9.97 20.24
N ASP A 334 21.79 -9.53 21.23
CA ASP A 334 21.36 -10.31 22.39
C ASP A 334 19.95 -10.91 22.24
N GLY A 335 19.35 -10.77 21.05
CA GLY A 335 17.98 -11.17 20.74
C GLY A 335 16.95 -10.05 20.93
N SER A 336 17.34 -8.89 21.46
CA SER A 336 16.47 -7.72 21.59
C SER A 336 16.57 -6.79 20.38
N TRP A 337 15.50 -6.01 20.18
CA TRP A 337 15.48 -4.93 19.21
C TRP A 337 15.62 -3.58 19.92
N SER A 338 16.24 -2.61 19.25
CA SER A 338 16.27 -1.23 19.74
C SER A 338 14.85 -0.65 19.82
N ARG A 339 14.70 0.46 20.55
CA ARG A 339 13.43 1.20 20.51
C ARG A 339 13.14 1.68 19.09
N PRO A 340 11.97 1.37 18.49
CA PRO A 340 11.66 1.82 17.14
C PRO A 340 11.69 3.33 16.96
N THR A 341 12.27 3.76 15.84
CA THR A 341 12.36 5.17 15.43
C THR A 341 11.68 5.39 14.08
N ARG A 342 10.99 6.51 13.91
CA ARG A 342 10.40 6.89 12.62
C ARG A 342 11.48 7.26 11.62
N LEU A 343 11.25 6.92 10.35
CA LEU A 343 12.03 7.44 9.24
C LEU A 343 11.82 8.95 9.04
N PRO A 344 12.80 9.66 8.44
CA PRO A 344 12.77 11.11 8.31
C PRO A 344 11.68 11.60 7.34
N PRO A 345 11.39 12.92 7.33
CA PRO A 345 10.40 13.53 6.42
C PRO A 345 10.71 13.42 4.92
N THR A 346 11.90 12.94 4.56
CA THR A 346 12.22 12.60 3.16
C THR A 346 11.52 11.32 2.70
N ILE A 347 10.97 10.54 3.65
CA ILE A 347 10.24 9.28 3.42
C ILE A 347 8.83 9.41 4.00
N ASN A 348 8.71 9.69 5.31
CA ASN A 348 7.41 9.79 5.98
C ASN A 348 6.79 11.16 5.77
N THR A 349 5.50 11.20 5.45
CA THR A 349 4.79 12.43 5.08
C THR A 349 3.54 12.64 5.95
N PHE A 350 2.60 13.45 5.47
CA PHE A 350 1.25 13.52 6.05
C PHE A 350 0.30 12.47 5.48
N GLY A 351 0.71 11.77 4.41
CA GLY A 351 -0.01 10.68 3.78
C GLY A 351 0.15 9.36 4.54
N ARG A 352 -0.02 8.26 3.81
CA ARG A 352 0.28 6.91 4.26
C ARG A 352 1.54 6.45 3.56
N GLU A 353 2.48 5.92 4.32
CA GLU A 353 3.63 5.19 3.80
C GLU A 353 3.48 3.69 4.11
N GLU A 354 3.66 2.86 3.09
CA GLU A 354 3.38 1.42 3.12
C GLU A 354 4.52 0.60 2.50
N ASN A 355 4.54 -0.69 2.82
CA ASN A 355 5.40 -1.73 2.27
C ASN A 355 6.85 -1.31 2.07
N PRO A 356 7.56 -0.95 3.15
CA PRO A 356 9.00 -0.75 3.07
C PRO A 356 9.66 -2.05 2.63
N VAL A 357 10.55 -1.98 1.64
CA VAL A 357 11.42 -3.08 1.22
C VAL A 357 12.84 -2.57 1.11
N LEU A 358 13.66 -2.95 2.08
CA LEU A 358 15.10 -2.75 2.02
C LEU A 358 15.72 -3.78 1.09
N HIS A 359 16.34 -3.31 0.02
CA HIS A 359 17.10 -4.16 -0.88
C HIS A 359 18.28 -4.83 -0.17
N SER A 360 18.71 -5.97 -0.71
CA SER A 360 19.81 -6.77 -0.17
C SER A 360 21.17 -6.03 -0.10
N ASP A 361 21.31 -4.90 -0.80
CA ASP A 361 22.46 -3.98 -0.67
C ASP A 361 22.51 -3.22 0.67
N GLY A 362 21.44 -3.28 1.46
CA GLY A 362 21.31 -2.63 2.77
C GLY A 362 21.24 -1.11 2.72
N ARG A 363 21.05 -0.51 1.54
CA ARG A 363 21.10 0.94 1.31
C ARG A 363 19.95 1.49 0.48
N THR A 364 19.30 0.66 -0.33
CA THR A 364 18.20 1.09 -1.19
C THR A 364 16.87 0.65 -0.55
N LEU A 365 16.04 1.62 -0.16
CA LEU A 365 14.71 1.38 0.40
C LEU A 365 13.67 1.73 -0.65
N TYR A 366 12.83 0.77 -0.98
CA TYR A 366 11.62 0.99 -1.76
C TYR A 366 10.42 1.04 -0.82
N PHE A 367 9.40 1.81 -1.18
CA PHE A 367 8.17 1.90 -0.39
C PHE A 367 7.04 2.49 -1.23
N ALA A 368 5.80 2.31 -0.79
CA ALA A 368 4.63 2.95 -1.38
C ALA A 368 4.22 4.19 -0.55
N SER A 369 3.74 5.25 -1.20
CA SER A 369 3.21 6.44 -0.50
C SER A 369 2.19 7.20 -1.33
N ASN A 370 1.21 7.80 -0.66
CA ASN A 370 0.26 8.75 -1.27
C ASN A 370 0.47 10.19 -0.78
N GLY A 371 1.60 10.48 -0.12
CA GLY A 371 1.90 11.79 0.43
C GLY A 371 3.06 12.53 -0.24
N HIS A 372 3.69 11.90 -1.22
CA HIS A 372 4.66 12.53 -2.14
C HIS A 372 3.96 12.88 -3.46
N ALA A 373 4.53 13.83 -4.22
CA ALA A 373 4.03 14.16 -5.55
C ALA A 373 4.11 12.92 -6.45
N GLY A 374 2.98 12.58 -7.08
CA GLY A 374 2.80 11.28 -7.71
C GLY A 374 1.74 11.26 -8.81
N MET A 375 1.41 10.06 -9.23
CA MET A 375 0.48 9.71 -10.29
C MET A 375 -0.93 9.49 -9.76
N GLY A 376 -1.10 9.00 -8.52
CA GLY A 376 -2.44 8.64 -8.05
C GLY A 376 -2.57 8.39 -6.57
N GLY A 377 -3.05 7.19 -6.24
CA GLY A 377 -3.21 6.71 -4.88
C GLY A 377 -1.85 6.47 -4.22
N LEU A 378 -1.56 5.23 -3.85
CA LEU A 378 -0.22 4.81 -3.44
C LEU A 378 0.69 4.69 -4.67
N ASP A 379 1.74 5.49 -4.72
CA ASP A 379 2.79 5.40 -5.72
C ASP A 379 4.03 4.72 -5.12
N LEU A 380 4.79 3.96 -5.91
CA LEU A 380 6.09 3.42 -5.52
C LEU A 380 7.20 4.48 -5.59
N PHE A 381 8.03 4.51 -4.55
CA PHE A 381 9.20 5.37 -4.43
C PHE A 381 10.45 4.58 -4.07
N VAL A 382 11.61 5.17 -4.37
CA VAL A 382 12.92 4.71 -3.90
C VAL A 382 13.62 5.82 -3.11
N SER A 383 14.28 5.46 -2.02
CA SER A 383 15.18 6.33 -1.26
C SER A 383 16.48 5.58 -0.94
N ARG A 384 17.60 6.30 -0.92
CA ARG A 384 18.93 5.71 -0.73
C ARG A 384 19.59 6.25 0.53
N ARG A 385 20.10 5.32 1.33
CA ARG A 385 20.89 5.62 2.53
C ARG A 385 22.26 6.12 2.14
N GLN A 386 22.57 7.33 2.58
CA GLN A 386 23.81 8.03 2.36
C GLN A 386 24.92 7.52 3.32
N PRO A 387 26.20 7.80 3.03
CA PRO A 387 27.31 7.39 3.91
C PRO A 387 27.25 7.94 5.34
N ASP A 388 26.56 9.07 5.55
CA ASP A 388 26.32 9.66 6.87
C ASP A 388 25.12 9.04 7.62
N GLY A 389 24.46 8.06 7.00
CA GLY A 389 23.30 7.35 7.53
C GLY A 389 21.95 8.01 7.24
N SER A 390 21.93 9.20 6.62
CA SER A 390 20.70 9.88 6.22
C SER A 390 20.05 9.23 4.98
N TRP A 391 18.75 9.44 4.79
CA TRP A 391 18.01 8.96 3.61
C TRP A 391 17.86 10.08 2.59
N SER A 392 18.02 9.78 1.30
CA SER A 392 17.75 10.73 0.22
C SER A 392 16.27 11.10 0.16
N GLN A 393 15.95 12.14 -0.61
CA GLN A 393 14.56 12.40 -1.02
C GLN A 393 13.99 11.16 -1.73
N ALA A 394 12.72 10.92 -1.51
CA ALA A 394 11.96 9.90 -2.22
C ALA A 394 11.87 10.25 -3.71
N GLU A 395 12.27 9.31 -4.57
CA GLU A 395 12.18 9.43 -6.02
C GLU A 395 11.08 8.50 -6.52
N ASN A 396 10.11 9.05 -7.24
CA ASN A 396 9.00 8.29 -7.83
C ASN A 396 9.52 7.33 -8.92
N LEU A 397 9.00 6.11 -8.98
CA LEU A 397 9.42 5.12 -9.98
C LEU A 397 8.99 5.46 -11.41
N GLY A 398 8.04 6.39 -11.58
CA GLY A 398 7.61 6.95 -12.85
C GLY A 398 6.43 6.20 -13.49
N PHE A 399 5.83 6.83 -14.49
CA PHE A 399 4.73 6.25 -15.26
C PHE A 399 5.28 5.37 -16.40
N PRO A 400 4.74 4.16 -16.66
CA PRO A 400 3.50 3.59 -16.13
C PRO A 400 3.70 2.57 -14.99
N ILE A 401 4.86 2.56 -14.32
CA ILE A 401 5.04 1.75 -13.10
C ILE A 401 4.06 2.22 -12.04
N ASN A 402 4.02 3.54 -11.79
CA ASN A 402 2.97 4.18 -11.00
C ASN A 402 1.82 4.60 -11.92
N SER A 403 0.59 4.41 -11.45
CA SER A 403 -0.64 4.69 -12.17
C SER A 403 -1.54 5.65 -11.38
N ASN A 404 -2.79 5.84 -11.81
CA ASN A 404 -3.76 6.60 -11.03
C ASN A 404 -4.36 5.79 -9.86
N GLY A 405 -4.00 4.50 -9.75
CA GLY A 405 -4.46 3.56 -8.71
C GLY A 405 -3.53 3.50 -7.50
N ASP A 406 -3.59 2.37 -6.79
CA ASP A 406 -2.71 2.04 -5.67
C ASP A 406 -1.69 0.98 -6.14
N GLU A 407 -0.41 1.32 -6.11
CA GLU A 407 0.71 0.39 -6.26
C GLU A 407 1.31 0.02 -4.90
N ASN A 408 1.50 -1.28 -4.68
CA ASN A 408 2.01 -1.82 -3.42
C ASN A 408 2.70 -3.18 -3.68
N SER A 409 3.20 -3.83 -2.62
CA SER A 409 3.79 -5.18 -2.66
C SER A 409 5.02 -5.30 -3.58
N LEU A 410 5.80 -4.23 -3.74
CA LEU A 410 7.01 -4.26 -4.54
C LEU A 410 8.08 -5.09 -3.80
N GLN A 411 8.72 -6.02 -4.50
CA GLN A 411 9.89 -6.75 -4.02
C GLN A 411 10.96 -6.75 -5.10
N VAL A 412 12.18 -6.33 -4.75
CA VAL A 412 13.30 -6.26 -5.69
C VAL A 412 14.19 -7.48 -5.53
N PHE A 413 14.60 -8.07 -6.66
CA PHE A 413 15.52 -9.21 -6.68
C PHE A 413 16.94 -8.78 -6.27
N PRO A 414 17.78 -9.72 -5.80
CA PRO A 414 19.17 -9.44 -5.42
C PRO A 414 20.07 -8.88 -6.54
N ASP A 415 19.64 -8.99 -7.80
CA ASP A 415 20.33 -8.39 -8.94
C ASP A 415 20.16 -6.85 -9.01
N GLY A 416 19.27 -6.29 -8.19
CA GLY A 416 18.96 -4.86 -8.12
C GLY A 416 18.23 -4.29 -9.34
N ARG A 417 17.77 -5.15 -10.25
CA ARG A 417 17.19 -4.78 -11.55
C ARG A 417 15.81 -5.37 -11.75
N THR A 418 15.64 -6.65 -11.45
CA THR A 418 14.36 -7.33 -11.60
C THR A 418 13.52 -7.04 -10.37
N ALA A 419 12.22 -6.81 -10.55
CA ALA A 419 11.28 -6.59 -9.46
C ALA A 419 9.96 -7.35 -9.70
N LEU A 420 9.30 -7.67 -8.59
CA LEU A 420 7.93 -8.16 -8.53
C LEU A 420 7.06 -7.10 -7.89
N PHE A 421 5.80 -7.02 -8.30
CA PHE A 421 4.78 -6.30 -7.56
C PHE A 421 3.41 -6.92 -7.82
N ALA A 422 2.46 -6.61 -6.95
CA ALA A 422 1.10 -7.09 -7.08
C ALA A 422 0.25 -6.07 -7.84
N THR A 423 -0.50 -6.50 -8.87
CA THR A 423 -1.31 -5.60 -9.70
C THR A 423 -2.54 -6.30 -10.27
N ASP A 424 -3.63 -5.56 -10.38
CA ASP A 424 -4.89 -5.96 -11.02
C ASP A 424 -5.16 -5.18 -12.31
N ARG A 425 -4.19 -4.39 -12.80
CA ARG A 425 -4.38 -3.52 -13.97
C ARG A 425 -4.70 -4.29 -15.25
N ASP A 426 -4.00 -5.38 -15.48
CA ASP A 426 -4.15 -6.20 -16.68
C ASP A 426 -5.17 -7.35 -16.50
N GLU A 427 -5.48 -7.71 -15.24
CA GLU A 427 -6.53 -8.65 -14.86
C GLU A 427 -7.47 -8.06 -13.78
N PRO A 428 -8.40 -7.15 -14.17
CA PRO A 428 -9.22 -6.41 -13.21
C PRO A 428 -10.01 -7.32 -12.26
N GLY A 429 -9.82 -7.10 -10.96
CA GLY A 429 -10.52 -7.81 -9.89
C GLY A 429 -9.79 -9.02 -9.30
N ASN A 430 -8.61 -9.38 -9.82
CA ASN A 430 -7.68 -10.27 -9.12
C ASN A 430 -6.29 -9.61 -9.00
N LEU A 431 -5.78 -9.53 -7.78
CA LEU A 431 -4.44 -9.00 -7.56
C LEU A 431 -3.43 -10.12 -7.81
N ASP A 432 -2.62 -10.00 -8.85
CA ASP A 432 -1.67 -11.02 -9.28
C ASP A 432 -0.23 -10.54 -9.09
N LEU A 433 0.74 -11.46 -8.97
CA LEU A 433 2.16 -11.09 -8.98
C LEU A 433 2.69 -10.98 -10.42
N TRP A 434 3.29 -9.83 -10.72
CA TRP A 434 3.88 -9.52 -12.03
C TRP A 434 5.34 -9.12 -11.86
N GLN A 435 6.14 -9.47 -12.86
CA GLN A 435 7.57 -9.17 -12.92
C GLN A 435 7.86 -8.08 -13.97
N PHE A 436 8.85 -7.24 -13.68
CA PHE A 436 9.36 -6.23 -14.59
C PHE A 436 10.82 -5.85 -14.27
N GLU A 437 11.43 -5.04 -15.15
CA GLU A 437 12.73 -4.43 -14.89
C GLU A 437 12.56 -2.99 -14.38
N LEU A 438 13.26 -2.66 -13.30
CA LEU A 438 13.29 -1.32 -12.74
C LEU A 438 13.95 -0.31 -13.70
N PRO A 439 13.47 0.93 -13.75
CA PRO A 439 14.09 1.98 -14.54
C PRO A 439 15.46 2.35 -13.96
N GLY A 440 16.33 2.90 -14.81
CA GLY A 440 17.74 3.15 -14.48
C GLY A 440 17.96 3.95 -13.19
N HIS A 441 17.12 4.95 -12.90
CA HIS A 441 17.21 5.77 -11.68
C HIS A 441 16.74 5.04 -10.42
N ALA A 442 15.98 3.94 -10.57
CA ALA A 442 15.44 3.15 -9.48
C ALA A 442 16.21 1.84 -9.22
N LEU A 443 17.30 1.57 -9.95
CA LEU A 443 18.13 0.39 -9.72
C LEU A 443 18.79 0.39 -8.33
N ALA A 444 18.92 -0.80 -7.76
CA ALA A 444 19.72 -1.06 -6.57
C ALA A 444 21.11 -1.60 -6.95
N GLU A 445 22.04 -1.64 -5.98
CA GLU A 445 23.35 -2.27 -6.21
C GLU A 445 23.21 -3.79 -6.16
N SER A 446 23.68 -4.51 -7.17
CA SER A 446 23.66 -5.98 -7.15
C SER A 446 24.59 -6.51 -6.06
N VAL A 447 24.16 -7.58 -5.38
CA VAL A 447 24.93 -8.18 -4.29
C VAL A 447 25.56 -9.51 -4.69
N ALA A 448 26.75 -9.78 -4.14
CA ALA A 448 27.39 -11.08 -4.24
C ALA A 448 27.02 -11.95 -3.03
N LEU A 449 26.55 -13.17 -3.29
CA LEU A 449 26.23 -14.13 -2.24
C LEU A 449 27.42 -15.06 -1.97
N TRP A 450 27.71 -15.25 -0.69
CA TRP A 450 28.66 -16.25 -0.21
C TRP A 450 27.91 -17.28 0.63
N ARG A 451 28.11 -18.57 0.33
CA ARG A 451 27.58 -19.69 1.10
C ARG A 451 28.70 -20.65 1.44
N GLY A 452 28.70 -21.15 2.67
CA GLY A 452 29.66 -22.15 3.13
C GLY A 452 29.10 -22.94 4.29
N GLU A 453 29.78 -24.03 4.64
CA GLU A 453 29.49 -24.82 5.83
C GLU A 453 30.74 -24.91 6.70
N VAL A 454 30.56 -24.86 8.01
CA VAL A 454 31.63 -25.04 8.99
C VAL A 454 31.45 -26.39 9.67
N ARG A 455 32.46 -27.25 9.51
CA ARG A 455 32.50 -28.61 10.06
C ARG A 455 33.79 -28.83 10.82
N ASP A 456 33.70 -29.61 11.90
CA ASP A 456 34.87 -30.12 12.59
C ASP A 456 35.71 -31.00 11.66
N ALA A 457 37.02 -30.79 11.63
CA ALA A 457 37.89 -31.40 10.61
C ALA A 457 37.98 -32.93 10.75
N ASP A 458 37.93 -33.46 11.97
CA ASP A 458 38.08 -34.89 12.22
C ASP A 458 36.73 -35.61 12.13
N SER A 459 35.73 -35.09 12.82
CA SER A 459 34.42 -35.74 12.97
C SER A 459 33.44 -35.41 11.85
N GLN A 460 33.72 -34.38 11.03
CA GLN A 460 32.84 -33.84 9.99
C GLN A 460 31.48 -33.31 10.51
N HIS A 461 31.31 -33.24 11.83
CA HIS A 461 30.10 -32.73 12.45
C HIS A 461 30.00 -31.21 12.25
N PRO A 462 28.80 -30.68 11.97
CA PRO A 462 28.54 -29.25 12.01
C PRO A 462 29.02 -28.58 13.30
N ILE A 463 29.64 -27.41 13.18
CA ILE A 463 30.03 -26.60 14.35
C ILE A 463 29.57 -25.16 14.17
N ARG A 464 29.27 -24.52 15.31
CA ARG A 464 28.98 -23.08 15.37
C ARG A 464 30.29 -22.30 15.44
N ALA A 465 30.49 -21.43 14.48
CA ALA A 465 31.63 -20.54 14.38
C ALA A 465 31.18 -19.17 13.86
N SER A 466 31.83 -18.11 14.35
CA SER A 466 31.73 -16.79 13.73
C SER A 466 32.63 -16.76 12.50
N VAL A 467 32.06 -16.59 11.33
CA VAL A 467 32.74 -16.47 10.04
C VAL A 467 32.76 -14.99 9.64
N GLN A 468 33.95 -14.44 9.48
CA GLN A 468 34.15 -13.05 9.07
C GLN A 468 34.71 -13.02 7.65
N VAL A 469 34.06 -12.27 6.77
CA VAL A 469 34.54 -12.03 5.40
C VAL A 469 35.26 -10.68 5.39
N LEU A 470 36.46 -10.67 4.81
CA LEU A 470 37.31 -9.48 4.71
C LEU A 470 37.48 -9.08 3.25
N ASP A 471 37.57 -7.77 2.96
CA ASP A 471 38.02 -7.27 1.67
C ASP A 471 39.54 -7.48 1.47
N SER A 472 40.05 -7.08 0.29
CA SER A 472 41.48 -7.18 -0.03
C SER A 472 42.38 -6.29 0.82
N LEU A 473 41.81 -5.34 1.58
CA LEU A 473 42.50 -4.45 2.50
C LEU A 473 42.41 -4.93 3.96
N GLY A 474 41.70 -6.03 4.22
CA GLY A 474 41.48 -6.58 5.57
C GLY A 474 40.33 -5.93 6.33
N ASN A 475 39.52 -5.07 5.71
CA ASN A 475 38.33 -4.53 6.34
C ASN A 475 37.23 -5.59 6.34
N THR A 476 36.45 -5.63 7.42
CA THR A 476 35.29 -6.53 7.50
C THR A 476 34.19 -6.09 6.55
N ILE A 477 33.79 -7.00 5.68
CA ILE A 477 32.66 -6.80 4.76
C ILE A 477 31.43 -7.63 5.15
N GLY A 478 31.57 -8.58 6.06
CA GLY A 478 30.44 -9.32 6.62
C GLY A 478 30.84 -10.22 7.77
N ILE A 479 29.91 -10.49 8.67
CA ILE A 479 30.05 -11.47 9.75
C ILE A 479 28.80 -12.33 9.75
N GLN A 480 28.97 -13.65 9.75
CA GLN A 480 27.88 -14.61 9.90
C GLN A 480 28.24 -15.67 10.94
N THR A 481 27.24 -16.35 11.48
CA THR A 481 27.45 -17.45 12.43
C THR A 481 26.88 -18.74 11.86
N SER A 482 27.72 -19.77 11.74
CA SER A 482 27.27 -21.10 11.29
C SER A 482 26.40 -21.79 12.33
N SER A 483 25.51 -22.67 11.87
CA SER A 483 24.64 -23.47 12.72
C SER A 483 25.31 -24.75 13.23
N GLN A 484 25.03 -25.14 14.48
CA GLN A 484 25.42 -26.48 14.98
C GLN A 484 24.54 -27.60 14.40
N ALA A 485 23.41 -27.27 13.76
CA ALA A 485 22.49 -28.27 13.23
C ALA A 485 23.00 -28.85 11.89
N ASP A 486 23.48 -27.99 10.99
CA ASP A 486 23.86 -28.38 9.62
C ASP A 486 25.19 -27.78 9.14
N GLY A 487 25.73 -26.78 9.85
CA GLY A 487 27.03 -26.17 9.60
C GLY A 487 26.95 -24.96 8.68
N ALA A 488 25.80 -24.72 8.04
CA ALA A 488 25.60 -23.60 7.12
C ALA A 488 25.38 -22.26 7.84
#